data_AF-A0A1G6F155-F1
#
_entry.id   AF-A0A1G6F155-F1
#
_cell.length_a   1.000
_cell.length_b   1.000
_cell.length_c   1.000
_cell.angle_alpha   90.00
_cell.angle_beta   90.00
_cell.angle_gamma   90.00
#
_symmetry.space_group_name_H-M   'P 1'
#
loop_
_entity.id
_entity.type
_entity.pdbx_description
1 polymer ?
#
loop_
_entity_poly.entity_id
_entity_poly.type
_entity_poly.pdbx_seq_one_letter_code
_entity_poly.pdbx_strand_id
1 'polypeptide(L)'
;MLADGWYRGSVGAWGIKNFYGNETRLLVQIEVYFSDGSKKVICSGENFEWTNDGPIRFADNKDGEIYDASKEDFSKAVWGKTKITKHNVIPTADISL
;
A
#
# COMPACT_ATOMS: atom_id res chain seq x y z
N MET A 1 -2.34 6.13 0.79
CA MET A 1 -2.23 5.86 -0.66
C MET A 1 -1.25 4.71 -0.85
N LEU A 2 -1.38 3.95 -1.94
CA LEU A 2 -0.53 2.81 -2.25
C LEU A 2 -0.19 2.87 -3.75
N ALA A 3 1.09 2.79 -4.09
CA ALA A 3 1.60 2.89 -5.45
C ALA A 3 2.48 1.67 -5.78
N ASP A 4 2.83 1.53 -7.05
CA ASP A 4 3.55 0.36 -7.57
C ASP A 4 4.97 0.25 -7.02
N GLY A 5 5.63 1.41 -6.86
CA GLY A 5 7.02 1.52 -6.41
C GLY A 5 7.97 0.60 -7.18
N TRP A 6 9.07 0.18 -6.56
CA TRP A 6 9.92 -0.87 -7.14
C TRP A 6 9.30 -2.26 -7.07
N TYR A 7 8.30 -2.47 -6.21
CA TYR A 7 7.70 -3.78 -5.99
C TYR A 7 7.09 -4.33 -7.28
N ARG A 8 6.28 -3.49 -7.96
CA ARG A 8 5.67 -3.87 -9.24
C ARG A 8 5.80 -2.85 -10.37
N GLY A 9 6.37 -1.68 -10.11
CA GLY A 9 6.68 -0.68 -11.12
C GLY A 9 7.88 -1.07 -11.98
N SER A 10 8.30 -0.16 -12.85
CA SER A 10 9.40 -0.31 -13.79
C SER A 10 10.73 -0.41 -13.04
N VAL A 11 11.49 -1.52 -13.14
CA VAL A 11 12.78 -1.72 -12.42
C VAL A 11 13.97 -1.79 -13.40
N GLY A 12 15.11 -1.22 -13.00
CA GLY A 12 16.37 -1.29 -13.74
C GLY A 12 16.37 -0.55 -15.09
N ALA A 13 17.45 -0.71 -15.86
CA ALA A 13 17.62 -0.03 -17.16
C ALA A 13 16.59 -0.47 -18.22
N TRP A 14 16.07 -1.69 -18.10
CA TRP A 14 15.17 -2.30 -19.09
C TRP A 14 13.68 -2.13 -18.77
N GLY A 15 13.35 -1.43 -17.68
CA GLY A 15 11.96 -1.13 -17.33
C GLY A 15 11.09 -2.36 -17.04
N ILE A 16 11.69 -3.42 -16.49
CA ILE A 16 10.96 -4.66 -16.17
C ILE A 16 9.95 -4.36 -15.07
N LYS A 17 8.66 -4.61 -15.34
CA LYS A 17 7.58 -4.45 -14.37
C LYS A 17 7.33 -5.74 -13.60
N ASN A 18 6.67 -5.64 -12.45
CA ASN A 18 6.28 -6.76 -11.61
C ASN A 18 7.43 -7.65 -11.12
N PHE A 19 8.63 -7.08 -10.93
CA PHE A 19 9.82 -7.86 -10.59
C PHE A 19 9.68 -8.63 -9.26
N TYR A 20 9.03 -8.03 -8.26
CA TYR A 20 8.84 -8.64 -6.94
C TYR A 20 7.41 -9.15 -6.71
N GLY A 21 6.46 -8.79 -7.58
CA GLY A 21 5.09 -9.28 -7.53
C GLY A 21 4.15 -8.46 -8.42
N ASN A 22 2.92 -8.96 -8.59
CA ASN A 22 1.94 -8.40 -9.52
C ASN A 22 0.88 -7.49 -8.86
N GLU A 23 0.75 -7.56 -7.53
CA GLU A 23 -0.31 -6.87 -6.78
C GLU A 23 0.28 -6.12 -5.57
N THR A 24 -0.02 -4.83 -5.47
CA THR A 24 0.35 -4.02 -4.30
C THR A 24 -0.45 -4.43 -3.06
N ARG A 25 0.20 -4.41 -1.90
CA ARG A 25 -0.39 -4.80 -0.61
C ARG A 25 0.02 -3.83 0.49
N LEU A 26 -0.80 -3.72 1.52
CA LEU A 26 -0.54 -2.91 2.71
C LEU A 26 -0.44 -3.83 3.93
N LEU A 27 0.63 -3.66 4.71
CA LEU A 27 0.78 -4.23 6.04
C LEU A 27 0.99 -3.08 7.02
N VAL A 28 0.10 -2.94 8.00
CA VAL A 28 0.18 -1.85 8.99
C VAL A 28 -0.25 -2.35 10.37
N GLN A 29 0.37 -1.80 11.41
CA GLN A 29 -0.01 -1.96 12.81
C GLN A 29 0.09 -0.61 13.50
N ILE A 30 -1.01 -0.15 14.09
CA ILE A 30 -1.11 1.09 14.85
C ILE A 30 -1.33 0.71 16.31
N GLU A 31 -0.56 1.30 17.21
CA GLU A 31 -0.65 1.06 18.65
C GLU A 31 -1.03 2.36 19.37
N VAL A 32 -2.17 2.33 20.05
CA VAL A 32 -2.70 3.47 20.82
C VAL A 32 -2.53 3.15 22.31
N TYR A 33 -1.80 4.01 23.01
CA TYR A 33 -1.56 3.92 24.44
C TYR A 33 -2.42 4.94 25.18
N PHE A 34 -3.17 4.48 26.18
CA PHE A 34 -4.06 5.32 26.97
C PHE A 34 -3.43 5.71 28.31
N SER A 35 -3.97 6.76 28.93
CA SER A 35 -3.49 7.28 30.23
C SER A 35 -3.71 6.32 31.40
N ASP A 36 -4.64 5.36 31.27
CA ASP A 36 -4.88 4.29 32.25
C ASP A 36 -3.89 3.11 32.11
N GLY A 37 -2.96 3.20 31.15
CA GLY A 37 -1.97 2.16 30.85
C GLY A 37 -2.45 1.08 29.89
N SER A 38 -3.71 1.11 29.43
CA SER A 38 -4.21 0.16 28.43
C SER A 38 -3.67 0.45 27.02
N LYS A 39 -3.71 -0.56 26.15
CA LYS A 39 -3.24 -0.51 24.76
C LYS A 39 -4.33 -1.01 23.80
N LYS A 40 -4.56 -0.29 22.71
CA LYS A 40 -5.37 -0.75 21.56
C LYS A 40 -4.48 -0.91 20.34
N VAL A 41 -4.62 -2.04 19.65
CA VAL A 41 -3.89 -2.33 18.41
C VAL A 41 -4.88 -2.35 17.24
N ILE A 42 -4.55 -1.64 16.17
CA ILE A 42 -5.31 -1.63 14.91
C ILE A 42 -4.37 -2.12 13.81
N CYS A 43 -4.61 -3.33 13.31
CA CYS A 43 -3.81 -3.92 12.23
C CYS A 43 -4.56 -3.87 10.90
N SER A 44 -3.82 -3.89 9.78
CA SER A 44 -4.38 -4.17 8.46
C SER A 44 -5.24 -5.44 8.49
N GLY A 45 -6.44 -5.36 7.92
CA GLY A 45 -7.39 -6.48 7.88
C GLY A 45 -8.64 -6.14 7.07
N GLU A 46 -9.68 -6.96 7.19
CA GLU A 46 -10.96 -6.84 6.45
C GLU A 46 -11.78 -5.60 6.83
N ASN A 47 -11.47 -4.97 7.95
CA ASN A 47 -12.16 -3.77 8.43
C ASN A 47 -11.71 -2.49 7.69
N PHE A 48 -10.75 -2.60 6.79
CA PHE A 48 -10.28 -1.49 5.98
C PHE A 48 -11.11 -1.37 4.70
N GLU A 49 -11.26 -0.15 4.24
CA GLU A 49 -11.87 0.17 2.96
C GLU A 49 -10.83 0.79 2.04
N TRP A 50 -11.00 0.61 0.74
CA TRP A 50 -10.09 1.13 -0.26
C TRP A 50 -10.85 1.61 -1.49
N THR A 51 -10.23 2.50 -2.27
CA THR A 51 -10.78 3.00 -3.53
C THR A 51 -9.68 3.34 -4.52
N ASN A 52 -9.98 3.23 -5.81
CA ASN A 52 -9.15 3.71 -6.92
C ASN A 52 -9.64 5.06 -7.48
N ASP A 53 -10.61 5.69 -6.82
CA ASP A 53 -11.24 6.93 -7.30
C ASP A 53 -10.43 8.20 -6.96
N GLY A 54 -9.24 8.04 -6.39
CA GLY A 54 -8.36 9.17 -6.08
C GLY A 54 -7.68 9.80 -7.32
N PRO A 55 -6.97 10.92 -7.10
CA PRO A 55 -6.41 11.74 -8.18
C PRO A 55 -5.15 11.17 -8.81
N ILE A 56 -4.37 10.36 -8.11
CA ILE A 56 -3.21 9.67 -8.70
C ILE A 56 -3.70 8.54 -9.60
N ARG A 57 -3.48 8.69 -10.92
CA ARG A 57 -3.91 7.72 -11.94
C ARG A 57 -2.79 6.78 -12.36
N PHE A 58 -1.55 7.19 -12.15
CA PHE A 58 -0.34 6.44 -12.40
C PHE A 58 0.77 7.00 -11.50
N ALA A 59 1.59 6.15 -10.88
CA ALA A 59 2.76 6.56 -10.13
C ALA A 59 3.84 5.48 -10.22
N ASP A 60 4.99 5.86 -10.80
CA ASP A 60 6.16 5.01 -10.96
C ASP A 60 7.43 5.82 -10.66
N ASN A 61 8.43 5.16 -10.06
CA ASN A 61 9.66 5.83 -9.63
C ASN A 61 10.51 6.39 -10.80
N LYS A 62 10.37 5.84 -12.01
CA LYS A 62 11.12 6.28 -13.20
C LYS A 62 10.22 6.95 -14.23
N ASP A 63 9.05 6.36 -14.46
CA ASP A 63 8.15 6.79 -15.54
C ASP A 63 7.28 8.01 -15.10
N GLY A 64 7.37 8.41 -13.83
CA GLY A 64 6.73 9.62 -13.28
C GLY A 64 5.34 9.38 -12.70
N GLU A 65 4.55 10.44 -12.62
CA GLU A 65 3.20 10.43 -12.04
C GLU A 65 2.20 11.11 -12.97
N ILE A 66 1.00 10.55 -13.07
CA ILE A 66 -0.15 11.19 -13.73
C ILE A 66 -1.18 11.52 -12.65
N TYR A 67 -1.46 12.81 -12.50
CA TYR A 67 -2.40 13.34 -11.52
C TYR A 67 -3.60 14.00 -12.21
N ASP A 68 -4.80 13.61 -11.81
CA ASP A 68 -6.07 14.18 -12.27
C ASP A 68 -6.75 14.93 -11.12
N ALA A 69 -6.58 16.25 -11.09
CA ALA A 69 -7.13 17.12 -10.05
C ALA A 69 -8.66 17.08 -9.96
N SER A 70 -9.37 16.66 -11.03
CA SER A 70 -10.83 16.52 -10.97
C SER A 70 -11.31 15.42 -10.04
N LYS A 71 -10.41 14.55 -9.57
CA LYS A 71 -10.66 13.43 -8.67
C LYS A 71 -10.17 13.66 -7.23
N GLU A 72 -9.89 14.90 -6.85
CA GLU A 72 -9.55 15.24 -5.47
C GLU A 72 -10.74 15.10 -4.51
N ASP A 73 -11.97 15.25 -5.02
CA ASP A 73 -13.19 15.11 -4.23
C ASP A 73 -13.62 13.64 -4.11
N PHE A 74 -13.51 13.09 -2.90
CA PHE A 74 -13.93 11.72 -2.57
C PHE A 74 -15.41 11.60 -2.18
N SER A 75 -16.19 12.68 -2.21
CA SER A 75 -17.62 12.66 -1.82
C SER A 75 -18.47 11.67 -2.62
N LYS A 76 -18.02 11.34 -3.85
CA LYS A 76 -18.66 10.37 -4.76
C LYS A 76 -17.86 9.08 -4.94
N ALA A 77 -16.78 8.89 -4.20
CA ALA A 77 -15.93 7.72 -4.34
C ALA A 77 -16.67 6.44 -3.93
N VAL A 78 -16.46 5.37 -4.69
CA VAL A 78 -16.94 4.03 -4.36
C VAL A 78 -15.87 3.31 -3.55
N TRP A 79 -16.25 2.84 -2.38
CA TRP A 79 -15.36 2.15 -1.44
C TRP A 79 -15.57 0.65 -1.51
N GLY A 80 -14.49 -0.09 -1.75
CA GLY A 80 -14.44 -1.53 -1.71
C GLY A 80 -13.94 -2.04 -0.35
N LYS A 81 -14.34 -3.27 0.01
CA LYS A 81 -13.74 -3.99 1.14
C LYS A 81 -12.37 -4.53 0.77
N THR A 82 -11.46 -4.52 1.73
CA THR A 82 -10.14 -5.14 1.56
C THR A 82 -10.23 -6.65 1.47
N LYS A 83 -9.26 -7.24 0.76
CA LYS A 83 -9.09 -8.68 0.66
C LYS A 83 -7.83 -9.08 1.42
N ILE A 84 -7.95 -9.99 2.38
CA ILE A 84 -6.76 -10.57 3.04
C ILE A 84 -6.01 -11.43 2.02
N THR A 85 -4.69 -11.25 1.97
CA THR A 85 -3.78 -12.09 1.19
C THR A 85 -2.72 -12.68 2.09
N LYS A 86 -2.37 -13.95 1.89
CA LYS A 86 -1.28 -14.62 2.58
C LYS A 86 -0.12 -14.83 1.62
N HIS A 87 1.06 -14.36 2.00
CA HIS A 87 2.29 -14.58 1.25
C HIS A 87 3.36 -15.13 2.19
N ASN A 88 4.19 -16.02 1.67
CA ASN A 88 5.37 -16.46 2.38
C ASN A 88 6.35 -15.28 2.40
N VAL A 89 6.48 -14.66 3.56
CA VAL A 89 7.55 -13.71 3.82
C VAL A 89 8.69 -14.50 4.42
N ILE A 90 9.85 -14.49 3.77
CA ILE A 90 11.09 -14.94 4.38
C ILE A 90 11.70 -13.68 5.00
N PRO A 91 11.58 -13.47 6.32
CA PRO A 91 12.26 -12.36 6.97
C PRO A 91 13.77 -12.54 6.77
N THR A 92 14.37 -11.68 5.94
CA THR A 92 15.81 -11.55 5.80
C THR A 92 16.25 -10.43 6.71
N ALA A 93 16.15 -10.67 8.02
CA ALA A 93 16.92 -9.90 8.98
C ALA A 93 18.25 -10.63 9.17
N ASP A 94 19.35 -10.01 8.75
CA ASP A 94 20.67 -10.41 9.22
C ASP A 94 20.81 -9.87 10.65
N ILE A 95 20.57 -10.73 11.65
CA ILE A 95 21.09 -10.52 13.00
C ILE A 95 22.36 -11.37 13.05
N SER A 96 23.44 -10.81 12.55
CA SER A 96 24.78 -11.15 13.01
C SER A 96 25.05 -10.26 14.24
N LEU A 97 24.87 -10.85 15.42
CA LEU A 97 25.52 -10.41 16.66
C LEU A 97 26.81 -11.22 16.85
#